data_AF-A0A6J0PCZ2-F1
#
_entry.id   AF-A0A6J0PCZ2-F1
#
_cell.length_a   1.000
_cell.length_b   1.000
_cell.length_c   1.000
_cell.angle_alpha   90.00
_cell.angle_beta   90.00
_cell.angle_gamma   90.00
#
_symmetry.space_group_name_H-M   'P 1'
#
loop_
_entity.id
_entity.type
_entity.pdbx_description
1 polymer ?
#
loop_
_entity_poly.entity_id
_entity_poly.type
_entity_poly.pdbx_seq_one_letter_code
_entity_poly.pdbx_strand_id
1 'polypeptide(L)'
;MEANGSTPHSLVPCSSDETIRFTADFHPTVWGDYFIENYPLPSNLQKSEACVIKRIGELKEEVKSLLKNANDDLQKMELIDALQRLGMAYHFEKEIDEILNQIYNVHIDGESLHVVALHFRLLRQHGYNVPANVFNKFKEVEGGFKATLRNDMKGLLSLYEAAYLGILEEDILDEALNFAKVHLKSMESQTRPPLAAQILDAFEMPLYRRMGRLEAKNYISIYQEDEGQINPVLELAKLDFHMLQSIHREEIRSISMWDIEAANQLEEVSKLYFLNLYNTFKEFEDELAEEGNSYRVDYLKESIKEASRACMEEAKWRDKGYVPPLKEYLTVSTISCCFAVLSCASFVGMGEEATKEAFEWLTSLPRIIKATSSIFRLLNDVASNEFEQERNHVSSAVQCYIKEHGASVQGACEKLLGMIEEEWKILNNECLNMTAMPKSLIMPIINNARTIETMYRKSDSYTHASTTMKDRITLLLVEPISF
;
A
#
# COMPACT_ATOMS: atom_id res chain seq x y z
N MET A 1 43.10 38.54 -30.18
CA MET A 1 44.20 39.16 -29.42
C MET A 1 43.56 39.76 -28.17
N GLU A 2 43.76 39.32 -26.93
CA GLU A 2 44.54 38.31 -26.19
C GLU A 2 43.68 38.05 -24.92
N ALA A 3 43.31 36.84 -24.52
CA ALA A 3 44.06 35.78 -23.82
C ALA A 3 44.68 36.16 -22.45
N ASN A 4 44.27 35.39 -21.43
CA ASN A 4 44.89 35.08 -20.12
C ASN A 4 44.58 36.03 -18.94
N GLY A 5 44.33 35.54 -17.71
CA GLY A 5 44.76 34.27 -17.14
C GLY A 5 43.78 33.60 -16.18
N SER A 6 43.61 32.31 -16.44
CA SER A 6 43.30 31.24 -15.50
C SER A 6 44.32 31.20 -14.35
N THR A 7 43.83 31.12 -13.12
CA THR A 7 44.62 30.78 -11.93
C THR A 7 44.96 29.29 -11.93
N PRO A 8 46.21 28.88 -11.62
CA PRO A 8 46.58 27.47 -11.59
C PRO A 8 46.15 26.83 -10.27
N HIS A 9 45.50 25.66 -10.37
CA HIS A 9 45.41 24.71 -9.28
C HIS A 9 46.83 24.30 -8.87
N SER A 10 47.25 24.69 -7.66
CA SER A 10 48.49 24.20 -7.07
C SER A 10 48.31 22.76 -6.64
N LEU A 11 48.93 21.84 -7.37
CA LEU A 11 49.12 20.46 -6.96
C LEU A 11 50.06 20.42 -5.76
N VAL A 12 49.53 19.97 -4.62
CA VAL A 12 50.34 19.41 -3.53
C VAL A 12 50.18 17.89 -3.61
N PRO A 13 51.19 17.13 -4.05
CA PRO A 13 51.12 15.68 -3.99
C PRO A 13 51.52 15.22 -2.59
N CYS A 14 50.57 14.65 -1.84
CA CYS A 14 50.87 13.76 -0.73
C CYS A 14 49.82 12.63 -0.70
N SER A 15 50.31 11.41 -0.51
CA SER A 15 49.70 10.15 -0.90
C SER A 15 48.63 9.61 0.07
N SER A 16 47.45 9.29 -0.47
CA SER A 16 46.73 8.01 -0.41
C SER A 16 45.44 8.17 -1.22
N ASP A 17 44.94 7.13 -1.89
CA ASP A 17 43.72 7.18 -2.72
C ASP A 17 42.57 7.95 -2.04
N GLU A 18 42.34 9.21 -2.42
CA GLU A 18 41.10 9.91 -2.08
C GLU A 18 40.01 9.28 -2.95
N THR A 19 39.31 8.32 -2.36
CA THR A 19 38.10 7.75 -2.94
C THR A 19 37.07 8.87 -3.06
N ILE A 20 36.90 9.41 -4.28
CA ILE A 20 35.84 10.38 -4.58
C ILE A 20 34.50 9.68 -4.33
N ARG A 21 33.81 10.07 -3.26
CA ARG A 21 32.47 9.54 -2.95
C ARG A 21 31.42 10.34 -3.71
N PHE A 22 30.61 9.63 -4.50
CA PHE A 22 29.41 10.22 -5.08
C PHE A 22 28.36 10.42 -3.99
N THR A 23 28.05 11.68 -3.66
CA THR A 23 27.00 12.04 -2.71
C THR A 23 25.72 12.38 -3.46
N ALA A 24 24.58 11.93 -2.95
CA ALA A 24 23.28 12.41 -3.38
C ALA A 24 22.81 13.52 -2.44
N ASP A 25 22.11 14.51 -2.99
CA ASP A 25 21.60 15.66 -2.24
C ASP A 25 20.25 15.31 -1.59
N PHE A 26 20.28 14.44 -0.58
CA PHE A 26 19.10 14.06 0.18
C PHE A 26 18.78 15.11 1.24
N HIS A 27 17.51 15.55 1.32
CA HIS A 27 17.08 16.46 2.37
C HIS A 27 17.06 15.75 3.75
N PRO A 28 17.32 16.45 4.85
CA PRO A 28 17.16 15.88 6.20
C PRO A 28 15.70 15.50 6.47
N THR A 29 15.45 14.73 7.54
CA THR A 29 14.08 14.45 7.97
C THR A 29 13.30 15.74 8.21
N VAL A 30 12.06 15.81 7.73
CA VAL A 30 11.17 16.97 7.94
C VAL A 30 10.54 16.99 9.34
N TRP A 31 10.81 15.95 10.14
CA TRP A 31 10.20 15.75 11.46
C TRP A 31 11.13 16.10 12.62
N GLY A 32 12.45 16.11 12.43
CA GLY A 32 13.41 16.26 13.54
C GLY A 32 13.06 15.37 14.73
N ASP A 33 13.05 15.94 15.93
CA ASP A 33 12.69 15.24 17.17
C ASP A 33 11.18 15.36 17.52
N TYR A 34 10.32 15.77 16.58
CA TYR A 34 8.91 16.06 16.83
C TYR A 34 8.18 14.93 17.57
N PHE A 35 8.37 13.68 17.14
CA PHE A 35 7.70 12.52 17.74
C PHE A 35 8.24 12.15 19.13
N ILE A 36 9.44 12.59 19.49
CA ILE A 36 10.03 12.43 20.82
C ILE A 36 9.49 13.50 21.77
N GLU A 37 9.50 14.76 21.31
CA GLU A 37 9.19 15.94 22.14
C GLU A 37 7.69 16.20 22.30
N ASN A 38 6.87 15.90 21.29
CA ASN A 38 5.45 16.29 21.25
C ASN A 38 4.51 15.15 21.69
N TYR A 39 4.91 14.37 22.69
CA TYR A 39 4.13 13.26 23.25
C TYR A 39 3.58 13.60 24.65
N PRO A 40 2.32 13.24 24.99
CA PRO A 40 1.35 12.46 24.21
C PRO A 40 0.61 13.28 23.15
N LEU A 41 -0.21 12.62 22.32
CA LEU A 41 -1.09 13.31 21.35
C LEU A 41 -2.02 14.31 22.04
N PRO A 42 -2.07 15.57 21.61
CA PRO A 42 -3.11 16.50 22.05
C PRO A 42 -4.49 15.96 21.65
N SER A 43 -5.37 15.75 22.63
CA SER A 43 -6.74 15.27 22.40
C SER A 43 -7.74 16.26 22.97
N ASN A 44 -8.79 16.57 22.22
CA ASN A 44 -9.94 17.34 22.71
C ASN A 44 -11.00 16.44 23.39
N LEU A 45 -10.74 15.12 23.48
CA LEU A 45 -11.63 14.17 24.11
C LEU A 45 -11.62 14.35 25.65
N GLN A 46 -12.72 14.83 26.22
CA GLN A 46 -12.86 15.09 27.66
C GLN A 46 -13.14 13.83 28.50
N LYS A 47 -12.87 12.62 27.97
CA LYS A 47 -13.13 11.33 28.63
C LYS A 47 -11.83 10.65 29.01
N SER A 48 -11.81 9.97 30.16
CA SER A 48 -10.66 9.12 30.54
C SER A 48 -10.53 7.93 29.60
N GLU A 49 -9.31 7.42 29.43
CA GLU A 49 -9.04 6.23 28.61
C GLU A 49 -9.89 5.02 29.00
N ALA A 50 -10.03 4.74 30.30
CA ALA A 50 -10.91 3.68 30.80
C ALA A 50 -12.38 3.87 30.39
N CYS A 51 -12.87 5.12 30.34
CA CYS A 51 -14.21 5.42 29.87
C CYS A 51 -14.35 5.20 28.35
N VAL A 52 -13.32 5.57 27.58
CA VAL A 52 -13.25 5.34 26.13
C VAL A 52 -13.26 3.85 25.81
N ILE A 53 -12.41 3.05 26.46
CA ILE A 53 -12.35 1.60 26.28
C ILE A 53 -13.71 0.96 26.59
N LYS A 54 -14.35 1.36 27.68
CA LYS A 54 -15.69 0.88 28.03
C LYS A 54 -16.71 1.23 26.94
N ARG A 55 -16.74 2.48 26.47
CA ARG A 55 -17.68 2.93 25.43
C ARG A 55 -17.44 2.23 24.10
N ILE A 56 -16.18 1.99 23.72
CA ILE A 56 -15.81 1.19 22.54
C ILE A 56 -16.40 -0.22 22.67
N GLY A 57 -16.30 -0.86 23.84
CA GLY A 57 -16.90 -2.17 24.09
C GLY A 57 -18.41 -2.19 23.89
N GLU A 58 -19.11 -1.19 24.43
CA GLU A 58 -20.57 -1.04 24.26
C GLU A 58 -20.93 -0.84 22.77
N LEU A 59 -20.23 0.05 22.08
CA LEU A 59 -20.45 0.34 20.66
C LEU A 59 -20.19 -0.86 19.75
N LYS A 60 -19.18 -1.70 20.05
CA LYS A 60 -18.96 -2.95 19.32
C LYS A 60 -20.16 -3.88 19.40
N GLU A 61 -20.78 -4.03 20.57
CA GLU A 61 -21.97 -4.86 20.72
C GLU A 61 -23.20 -4.24 20.03
N GLU A 62 -23.33 -2.91 20.04
CA GLU A 62 -24.36 -2.20 19.25
C GLU A 62 -24.18 -2.46 17.74
N VAL A 63 -22.96 -2.36 17.22
CA VAL A 63 -22.66 -2.61 15.80
C VAL A 63 -22.86 -4.07 15.41
N LYS A 64 -22.48 -5.04 16.26
CA LYS A 64 -22.80 -6.46 16.04
C LYS A 64 -24.31 -6.69 15.95
N SER A 65 -25.08 -6.03 16.81
CA SER A 65 -26.55 -6.08 16.76
C SER A 65 -27.09 -5.52 15.44
N LEU A 66 -26.52 -4.43 14.91
CA LEU A 66 -26.90 -3.89 13.60
C LEU A 66 -26.60 -4.86 12.46
N LEU A 67 -25.41 -5.48 12.44
CA LEU A 67 -25.05 -6.49 11.44
C LEU A 67 -26.02 -7.69 11.45
N LYS A 68 -26.45 -8.12 12.64
CA LYS A 68 -27.38 -9.24 12.81
C LYS A 68 -28.82 -8.90 12.41
N ASN A 69 -29.26 -7.68 12.69
CA ASN A 69 -30.67 -7.27 12.54
C ASN A 69 -30.97 -6.54 11.22
N ALA A 70 -29.98 -6.31 10.35
CA ALA A 70 -30.18 -5.67 9.06
C ALA A 70 -31.22 -6.41 8.20
N ASN A 71 -32.17 -5.65 7.65
CA ASN A 71 -33.43 -6.19 7.09
C ASN A 71 -33.27 -6.82 5.70
N ASP A 72 -32.28 -6.38 4.92
CA ASP A 72 -32.00 -6.88 3.58
C ASP A 72 -30.49 -6.94 3.32
N ASP A 73 -30.09 -7.67 2.28
CA ASP A 73 -28.68 -7.91 2.00
C ASP A 73 -27.93 -6.67 1.51
N LEU A 74 -28.63 -5.66 0.94
CA LEU A 74 -27.99 -4.39 0.58
C LEU A 74 -27.57 -3.63 1.83
N GLN A 75 -28.44 -3.52 2.83
CA GLN A 75 -28.10 -2.87 4.10
C GLN A 75 -26.91 -3.55 4.79
N LYS A 76 -26.85 -4.89 4.75
CA LYS A 76 -25.69 -5.64 5.25
C LYS A 76 -24.42 -5.29 4.48
N MET A 77 -24.47 -5.30 3.15
CA MET A 77 -23.32 -4.97 2.31
C MET A 77 -22.84 -3.53 2.52
N GLU A 78 -23.74 -2.56 2.58
CA GLU A 78 -23.40 -1.14 2.84
C GLU A 78 -22.79 -0.96 4.23
N LEU A 79 -23.31 -1.67 5.25
CA LEU A 79 -22.72 -1.65 6.59
C LEU A 79 -21.32 -2.28 6.60
N ILE A 80 -21.14 -3.45 5.97
CA ILE A 80 -19.82 -4.09 5.84
C ILE A 80 -18.83 -3.16 5.13
N ASP A 81 -19.24 -2.53 4.03
CA ASP A 81 -18.42 -1.59 3.28
C ASP A 81 -18.01 -0.39 4.15
N ALA A 82 -18.95 0.20 4.88
CA ALA A 82 -18.67 1.28 5.81
C ALA A 82 -17.67 0.86 6.89
N LEU A 83 -17.86 -0.31 7.53
CA LEU A 83 -16.94 -0.82 8.56
C LEU A 83 -15.53 -1.04 8.02
N GLN A 84 -15.38 -1.53 6.80
CA GLN A 84 -14.09 -1.71 6.15
C GLN A 84 -13.41 -0.38 5.85
N ARG A 85 -14.14 0.56 5.24
CA ARG A 85 -13.61 1.88 4.88
C ARG A 85 -13.27 2.73 6.10
N LEU A 86 -14.02 2.60 7.19
CA LEU A 86 -13.73 3.23 8.48
C LEU A 86 -12.60 2.53 9.26
N GLY A 87 -12.02 1.45 8.72
CA GLY A 87 -10.89 0.76 9.35
C GLY A 87 -11.27 -0.07 10.58
N MET A 88 -12.54 -0.46 10.74
CA MET A 88 -13.04 -1.17 11.93
C MET A 88 -13.39 -2.63 11.67
N ALA A 89 -13.30 -3.11 10.43
CA ALA A 89 -13.68 -4.47 10.07
C ALA A 89 -12.98 -5.57 10.89
N TYR A 90 -11.77 -5.30 11.38
CA TYR A 90 -11.00 -6.23 12.21
C TYR A 90 -11.67 -6.58 13.55
N HIS A 91 -12.62 -5.77 14.04
CA HIS A 91 -13.42 -6.10 15.23
C HIS A 91 -14.57 -7.06 14.95
N PHE A 92 -14.90 -7.27 13.68
CA PHE A 92 -16.11 -7.95 13.22
C PHE A 92 -15.82 -9.01 12.14
N GLU A 93 -14.59 -9.52 12.06
CA GLU A 93 -14.16 -10.43 10.99
C GLU A 93 -15.07 -11.65 10.90
N LYS A 94 -15.42 -12.23 12.05
CA LYS A 94 -16.32 -13.39 12.13
C LYS A 94 -17.70 -13.06 11.58
N GLU A 95 -18.32 -11.97 12.06
CA GLU A 95 -19.65 -11.56 11.62
C GLU A 95 -19.66 -11.22 10.12
N ILE A 96 -18.62 -10.54 9.63
CA ILE A 96 -18.45 -10.20 8.21
C ILE A 96 -18.32 -11.46 7.37
N ASP A 97 -17.45 -12.40 7.75
CA ASP A 97 -17.26 -13.65 7.02
C ASP A 97 -18.55 -14.50 6.96
N GLU A 98 -19.29 -14.58 8.08
CA GLU A 98 -20.58 -15.28 8.14
C GLU A 98 -21.62 -14.64 7.19
N ILE A 99 -21.72 -13.31 7.18
CA ILE A 99 -22.66 -12.58 6.32
C ILE A 99 -22.26 -12.72 4.84
N LEU A 100 -20.99 -12.55 4.50
CA LEU A 100 -20.52 -12.70 3.12
C LEU A 100 -20.69 -14.12 2.60
N ASN A 101 -20.51 -15.13 3.44
CA ASN A 101 -20.80 -16.51 3.09
C ASN A 101 -22.28 -16.71 2.74
N GLN A 102 -23.19 -16.14 3.54
CA GLN A 102 -24.63 -16.19 3.25
C GLN A 102 -24.94 -15.50 1.92
N ILE A 103 -24.43 -14.29 1.72
CA ILE A 103 -24.64 -13.48 0.51
C ILE A 103 -24.11 -14.20 -0.74
N TYR A 104 -22.93 -14.83 -0.67
CA TYR A 104 -22.34 -15.57 -1.78
C TYR A 104 -23.22 -16.73 -2.26
N ASN A 105 -23.93 -17.38 -1.34
CA ASN A 105 -24.81 -18.52 -1.64
C ASN A 105 -26.19 -18.10 -2.15
N VAL A 106 -26.51 -16.80 -2.17
CA VAL A 106 -27.78 -16.26 -2.67
C VAL A 106 -27.56 -15.69 -4.08
N HIS A 107 -28.48 -16.01 -5.01
CA HIS A 107 -28.45 -15.38 -6.32
C HIS A 107 -28.92 -13.92 -6.20
N ILE A 108 -28.02 -12.96 -6.41
CA ILE A 108 -28.39 -11.54 -6.48
C ILE A 108 -29.03 -11.24 -7.85
N ASP A 109 -30.36 -11.28 -7.87
CA ASP A 109 -31.18 -10.71 -8.95
C ASP A 109 -31.36 -9.19 -8.77
N GLY A 110 -30.24 -8.48 -8.59
CA GLY A 110 -30.23 -7.03 -8.43
C GLY A 110 -30.41 -6.31 -9.75
N GLU A 111 -31.45 -5.49 -9.89
CA GLU A 111 -31.63 -4.57 -11.05
C GLU A 111 -30.68 -3.36 -10.98
N SER A 112 -30.21 -2.99 -9.79
CA SER A 112 -29.34 -1.83 -9.58
C SER A 112 -27.87 -2.16 -9.84
N LEU A 113 -27.19 -1.30 -10.60
CA LEU A 113 -25.76 -1.41 -10.87
C LEU A 113 -24.94 -1.33 -9.58
N HIS A 114 -25.32 -0.43 -8.66
CA HIS A 114 -24.67 -0.29 -7.35
C HIS A 114 -24.69 -1.61 -6.56
N VAL A 115 -25.85 -2.25 -6.46
CA VAL A 115 -26.02 -3.50 -5.68
C VAL A 115 -25.11 -4.60 -6.22
N VAL A 116 -25.08 -4.79 -7.54
CA VAL A 116 -24.31 -5.87 -8.16
C VAL A 116 -22.81 -5.59 -8.11
N ALA A 117 -22.40 -4.34 -8.31
CA ALA A 117 -21.00 -3.95 -8.23
C ALA A 117 -20.46 -4.03 -6.79
N LEU A 118 -21.25 -3.58 -5.80
CA LEU A 118 -20.90 -3.70 -4.39
C LEU A 118 -20.77 -5.17 -3.97
N HIS A 119 -21.74 -6.00 -4.35
CA HIS A 119 -21.69 -7.44 -4.13
C HIS A 119 -20.45 -8.09 -4.73
N PHE A 120 -20.17 -7.82 -6.00
CA PHE A 120 -18.98 -8.33 -6.68
C PHE A 120 -17.70 -7.92 -5.96
N ARG A 121 -17.56 -6.62 -5.63
CA ARG A 121 -16.38 -6.08 -4.96
C ARG A 121 -16.17 -6.71 -3.58
N LEU A 122 -17.22 -6.72 -2.75
CA LEU A 122 -17.15 -7.25 -1.38
C LEU A 122 -16.79 -8.73 -1.35
N LEU A 123 -17.31 -9.52 -2.29
CA LEU A 123 -17.02 -10.94 -2.34
C LEU A 123 -15.62 -11.23 -2.90
N ARG A 124 -15.23 -10.60 -4.01
CA ARG A 124 -13.91 -10.81 -4.63
C ARG A 124 -12.77 -10.40 -3.70
N GLN A 125 -12.87 -9.27 -2.99
CA GLN A 125 -11.84 -8.86 -2.04
C GLN A 125 -11.68 -9.82 -0.84
N HIS A 126 -12.71 -10.63 -0.55
CA HIS A 126 -12.73 -11.63 0.52
C HIS A 126 -12.39 -13.04 0.05
N GLY A 127 -12.01 -13.20 -1.23
CA GLY A 127 -11.59 -14.47 -1.82
C GLY A 127 -12.70 -15.28 -2.50
N TYR A 128 -13.93 -14.77 -2.55
CA TYR A 128 -15.03 -15.47 -3.24
C TYR A 128 -14.95 -15.25 -4.75
N ASN A 129 -14.90 -16.35 -5.51
CA ASN A 129 -14.79 -16.33 -6.96
C ASN A 129 -16.14 -16.04 -7.65
N VAL A 130 -16.59 -14.78 -7.60
CA VAL A 130 -17.78 -14.32 -8.32
C VAL A 130 -17.43 -14.02 -9.77
N PRO A 131 -18.01 -14.67 -10.79
CA PRO A 131 -17.63 -14.42 -12.19
C PRO A 131 -17.94 -12.99 -12.65
N ALA A 132 -17.07 -12.35 -13.45
CA ALA A 132 -17.31 -11.00 -13.95
C ALA A 132 -18.50 -10.89 -14.93
N ASN A 133 -18.99 -12.01 -15.46
CA ASN A 133 -20.15 -12.04 -16.36
C ASN A 133 -21.47 -11.59 -15.69
N VAL A 134 -21.50 -11.43 -14.35
CA VAL A 134 -22.61 -10.81 -13.62
C VAL A 134 -22.94 -9.40 -14.15
N PHE A 135 -21.98 -8.73 -14.78
CA PHE A 135 -22.18 -7.41 -15.39
C PHE A 135 -22.81 -7.45 -16.79
N ASN A 136 -22.95 -8.62 -17.43
CA ASN A 136 -23.54 -8.73 -18.77
C ASN A 136 -25.00 -8.23 -18.82
N LYS A 137 -25.75 -8.32 -17.73
CA LYS A 137 -27.12 -7.78 -17.66
C LYS A 137 -27.17 -6.25 -17.79
N PHE A 138 -26.04 -5.57 -17.60
CA PHE A 138 -25.89 -4.13 -17.76
C PHE A 138 -25.35 -3.74 -19.15
N LYS A 139 -25.18 -4.70 -20.06
CA LYS A 139 -24.73 -4.46 -21.43
C LYS A 139 -25.89 -4.41 -22.41
N GLU A 140 -25.69 -3.70 -23.51
CA GLU A 140 -26.57 -3.74 -24.68
C GLU A 140 -26.36 -5.04 -25.47
N VAL A 141 -27.35 -5.43 -26.29
CA VAL A 141 -27.26 -6.62 -27.16
C VAL A 141 -26.11 -6.50 -28.18
N GLU A 142 -25.84 -5.27 -28.62
CA GLU A 142 -24.78 -4.94 -29.58
C GLU A 142 -23.37 -4.87 -28.94
N GLY A 143 -23.28 -5.08 -27.62
CA GLY A 143 -22.07 -4.84 -26.81
C GLY A 143 -22.06 -3.44 -26.18
N GLY A 144 -21.11 -3.19 -25.28
CA GLY A 144 -21.08 -1.92 -24.52
C GLY A 144 -22.01 -1.93 -23.31
N PHE A 145 -21.71 -1.11 -22.30
CA PHE A 145 -22.61 -0.84 -21.17
C PHE A 145 -23.80 0.06 -21.58
N LYS A 146 -24.97 -0.22 -21.00
CA LYS A 146 -26.24 0.45 -21.31
C LYS A 146 -26.16 1.96 -21.14
N ALA A 147 -26.68 2.70 -22.13
CA ALA A 147 -26.67 4.16 -22.09
C ALA A 147 -27.51 4.75 -20.93
N THR A 148 -28.47 3.99 -20.41
CA THR A 148 -29.30 4.37 -19.26
C THR A 148 -28.50 4.50 -17.96
N LEU A 149 -27.34 3.84 -17.85
CA LEU A 149 -26.49 3.85 -16.66
C LEU A 149 -25.66 5.13 -16.52
N ARG A 150 -25.59 5.96 -17.57
CA ARG A 150 -24.71 7.14 -17.62
C ARG A 150 -25.01 8.18 -16.54
N ASN A 151 -26.22 8.19 -16.00
CA ASN A 151 -26.64 9.12 -14.96
C ASN A 151 -26.66 8.49 -13.55
N ASP A 152 -26.40 7.19 -13.41
CA ASP A 152 -26.35 6.49 -12.12
C ASP A 152 -24.98 6.63 -11.46
N MET A 153 -24.73 7.79 -10.84
CA MET A 153 -23.42 8.13 -10.28
C MET A 153 -22.95 7.17 -9.18
N LYS A 154 -23.86 6.75 -8.30
CA LYS A 154 -23.56 5.78 -7.24
C LYS A 154 -23.24 4.41 -7.84
N GLY A 155 -24.01 3.97 -8.83
CA GLY A 155 -23.75 2.73 -9.57
C GLY A 155 -22.43 2.76 -10.34
N LEU A 156 -22.13 3.86 -11.04
CA LEU A 156 -20.89 4.02 -11.80
C LEU A 156 -19.66 4.03 -10.87
N LEU A 157 -19.72 4.73 -9.74
CA LEU A 157 -18.63 4.71 -8.75
C LEU A 157 -18.41 3.29 -8.22
N SER A 158 -19.49 2.57 -7.92
CA SER A 158 -19.40 1.20 -7.44
C SER A 158 -18.82 0.26 -8.49
N LEU A 159 -19.22 0.42 -9.77
CA LEU A 159 -18.68 -0.32 -10.90
C LEU A 159 -17.20 -0.02 -11.11
N TYR A 160 -16.79 1.25 -11.02
CA TYR A 160 -15.40 1.67 -11.12
C TYR A 160 -14.54 0.99 -10.06
N GLU A 161 -14.96 1.00 -8.79
CA GLU A 161 -14.22 0.37 -7.71
C GLU A 161 -14.20 -1.16 -7.81
N ALA A 162 -15.30 -1.76 -8.27
CA ALA A 162 -15.39 -3.20 -8.49
C ALA A 162 -14.49 -3.69 -9.64
N ALA A 163 -14.33 -2.90 -10.70
CA ALA A 163 -13.55 -3.26 -11.87
C ALA A 163 -12.04 -3.45 -11.57
N TYR A 164 -11.51 -2.80 -10.53
CA TYR A 164 -10.12 -2.97 -10.10
C TYR A 164 -9.81 -4.34 -9.46
N LEU A 165 -10.82 -5.16 -9.19
CA LEU A 165 -10.69 -6.56 -8.74
C LEU A 165 -10.68 -7.57 -9.89
N GLY A 166 -10.61 -7.10 -11.14
CA GLY A 166 -10.52 -7.98 -12.30
C GLY A 166 -9.26 -8.82 -12.32
N ILE A 167 -9.37 -9.99 -12.93
CA ILE A 167 -8.24 -10.87 -13.23
C ILE A 167 -7.91 -10.85 -14.72
N LEU A 168 -6.86 -11.57 -15.12
CA LEU A 168 -6.53 -11.74 -16.53
C LEU A 168 -7.72 -12.36 -17.29
N GLU A 169 -7.91 -11.95 -18.55
CA GLU A 169 -8.98 -12.42 -19.45
C GLU A 169 -10.41 -11.96 -19.08
N GLU A 170 -10.59 -11.14 -18.04
CA GLU A 170 -11.87 -10.50 -17.71
C GLU A 170 -12.05 -9.13 -18.39
N ASP A 171 -11.98 -9.08 -19.73
CA ASP A 171 -12.05 -7.85 -20.54
C ASP A 171 -13.29 -6.99 -20.25
N ILE A 172 -14.38 -7.61 -19.76
CA ILE A 172 -15.59 -6.90 -19.33
C ILE A 172 -15.31 -5.86 -18.24
N LEU A 173 -14.34 -6.11 -17.36
CA LEU A 173 -13.98 -5.21 -16.27
C LEU A 173 -13.10 -4.05 -16.77
N ASP A 174 -12.27 -4.27 -17.79
CA ASP A 174 -11.56 -3.17 -18.46
C ASP A 174 -12.54 -2.24 -19.20
N GLU A 175 -13.55 -2.82 -19.85
CA GLU A 175 -14.64 -2.04 -20.46
C GLU A 175 -15.45 -1.28 -19.39
N ALA A 176 -15.76 -1.94 -18.27
CA ALA A 176 -16.48 -1.34 -17.15
C ALA A 176 -15.73 -0.15 -16.56
N LEU A 177 -14.42 -0.30 -16.36
CA LEU A 177 -13.55 0.73 -15.83
C LEU A 177 -13.54 1.96 -16.75
N ASN A 178 -13.38 1.75 -18.06
CA ASN A 178 -13.39 2.82 -19.04
C ASN A 178 -14.76 3.52 -19.10
N PHE A 179 -15.85 2.75 -19.14
CA PHE A 179 -17.21 3.30 -19.16
C PHE A 179 -17.51 4.14 -17.91
N ALA A 180 -17.26 3.58 -16.72
CA ALA A 180 -17.49 4.28 -15.46
C ALA A 180 -16.65 5.56 -15.35
N LYS A 181 -15.35 5.48 -15.69
CA LYS A 181 -14.43 6.62 -15.63
C LYS A 181 -14.86 7.78 -16.52
N VAL A 182 -15.27 7.51 -17.76
CA VAL A 182 -15.72 8.55 -18.69
C VAL A 182 -16.96 9.27 -18.16
N HIS A 183 -17.94 8.52 -17.66
CA HIS A 183 -19.21 9.10 -17.23
C HIS A 183 -19.09 9.81 -15.87
N LEU A 184 -18.35 9.25 -14.92
CA LEU A 184 -18.04 9.92 -13.64
C LEU A 184 -17.34 11.26 -13.86
N LYS A 185 -16.35 11.34 -14.77
CA LYS A 185 -15.69 12.61 -15.13
C LYS A 185 -16.65 13.62 -15.75
N SER A 186 -17.57 13.16 -16.60
CA SER A 186 -18.52 14.06 -17.29
C SER A 186 -19.51 14.76 -16.33
N MET A 187 -19.70 14.20 -15.13
CA MET A 187 -20.68 14.66 -14.15
C MET A 187 -20.02 15.16 -12.84
N GLU A 188 -18.69 15.30 -12.82
CA GLU A 188 -17.91 15.76 -11.67
C GLU A 188 -18.44 17.09 -11.13
N SER A 189 -18.69 18.07 -12.01
CA SER A 189 -19.17 19.41 -11.62
C SER A 189 -20.61 19.46 -11.09
N GLN A 190 -21.39 18.39 -11.26
CA GLN A 190 -22.80 18.33 -10.88
C GLN A 190 -23.02 17.52 -9.60
N THR A 191 -22.00 16.77 -9.17
CA THR A 191 -22.07 15.90 -7.99
C THR A 191 -21.93 16.73 -6.72
N ARG A 192 -22.78 16.46 -5.73
CA ARG A 192 -22.68 17.10 -4.40
C ARG A 192 -21.90 16.24 -3.41
N PRO A 193 -21.27 16.83 -2.38
CA PRO A 193 -20.76 16.08 -1.24
C PRO A 193 -21.89 15.27 -0.56
N PRO A 194 -21.58 14.09 0.03
CA PRO A 194 -20.25 13.49 0.14
C PRO A 194 -19.82 12.68 -1.10
N LEU A 195 -20.72 12.39 -2.04
CA LEU A 195 -20.44 11.55 -3.22
C LEU A 195 -19.34 12.15 -4.11
N ALA A 196 -19.30 13.48 -4.27
CA ALA A 196 -18.26 14.16 -5.04
C ALA A 196 -16.85 13.88 -4.49
N ALA A 197 -16.69 13.89 -3.16
CA ALA A 197 -15.41 13.57 -2.51
C ALA A 197 -14.99 12.13 -2.78
N GLN A 198 -15.93 11.18 -2.70
CA GLN A 198 -15.65 9.77 -2.99
C GLN A 198 -15.19 9.53 -4.42
N ILE A 199 -15.76 10.25 -5.40
CA ILE A 199 -15.34 10.18 -6.81
C ILE A 199 -13.91 10.72 -6.98
N LEU A 200 -13.60 11.85 -6.34
CA LEU A 200 -12.26 12.44 -6.38
C LEU A 200 -11.21 11.47 -5.81
N ASP A 201 -11.49 10.88 -4.66
CA ASP A 201 -10.61 9.88 -4.05
C ASP A 201 -10.43 8.66 -4.97
N ALA A 202 -11.50 8.20 -5.65
CA ALA A 202 -11.46 7.06 -6.57
C ALA A 202 -10.57 7.31 -7.79
N PHE A 203 -10.55 8.55 -8.30
CA PHE A 203 -9.66 8.95 -9.38
C PHE A 203 -8.21 9.15 -8.93
N GLU A 204 -7.97 9.51 -7.67
CA GLU A 204 -6.63 9.49 -7.12
C GLU A 204 -6.10 8.06 -7.01
N MET A 205 -6.84 7.18 -6.35
CA MET A 205 -6.49 5.78 -6.18
C MET A 205 -7.74 4.94 -5.94
N PRO A 206 -7.92 3.79 -6.62
CA PRO A 206 -9.08 2.95 -6.37
C PRO A 206 -9.04 2.35 -4.97
N LEU A 207 -10.21 2.22 -4.35
CA LEU A 207 -10.42 1.81 -2.97
C LEU A 207 -9.63 0.54 -2.59
N TYR A 208 -9.67 -0.49 -3.45
CA TYR A 208 -8.98 -1.75 -3.19
C TYR A 208 -7.45 -1.62 -3.11
N ARG A 209 -6.87 -0.56 -3.70
CA ARG A 209 -5.43 -0.28 -3.69
C ARG A 209 -5.02 0.77 -2.64
N ARG A 210 -5.97 1.35 -1.89
CA ARG A 210 -5.65 2.36 -0.86
C ARG A 210 -5.09 1.75 0.41
N MET A 211 -4.21 2.48 1.08
CA MET A 211 -3.77 2.16 2.43
C MET A 211 -4.94 2.35 3.42
N GLY A 212 -5.33 1.28 4.11
CA GLY A 212 -6.56 1.24 4.91
C GLY A 212 -6.65 2.30 6.02
N ARG A 213 -5.55 2.62 6.72
CA ARG A 213 -5.56 3.66 7.76
C ARG A 213 -5.75 5.07 7.21
N LEU A 214 -5.17 5.35 6.04
CA LEU A 214 -5.36 6.63 5.35
C LEU A 214 -6.78 6.76 4.80
N GLU A 215 -7.32 5.68 4.20
CA GLU A 215 -8.74 5.63 3.81
C GLU A 215 -9.65 5.88 5.01
N ALA A 216 -9.41 5.21 6.15
CA ALA A 216 -10.22 5.41 7.35
C ALA A 216 -10.20 6.87 7.83
N LYS A 217 -9.03 7.51 7.88
CA LYS A 217 -8.92 8.90 8.29
C LYS A 217 -9.72 9.84 7.37
N ASN A 218 -9.64 9.65 6.05
CA ASN A 218 -10.35 10.49 5.09
C ASN A 218 -11.86 10.19 5.08
N TYR A 219 -12.22 8.91 5.16
CA TYR A 219 -13.59 8.46 5.03
C TYR A 219 -14.45 8.78 6.26
N ILE A 220 -13.88 8.92 7.46
CA ILE A 220 -14.63 9.34 8.65
C ILE A 220 -15.39 10.65 8.41
N SER A 221 -14.76 11.64 7.79
CA SER A 221 -15.42 12.92 7.48
C SER A 221 -16.51 12.77 6.41
N ILE A 222 -16.25 11.97 5.38
CA ILE A 222 -17.22 11.65 4.32
C ILE A 222 -18.45 10.95 4.92
N TYR A 223 -18.23 9.95 5.77
CA TYR A 223 -19.29 9.19 6.42
C TYR A 223 -20.09 10.05 7.40
N GLN A 224 -19.46 11.01 8.09
CA GLN A 224 -20.17 11.93 8.97
C GLN A 224 -21.17 12.83 8.22
N GLU A 225 -20.87 13.19 6.97
CA GLU A 225 -21.74 14.01 6.11
C GLU A 225 -22.81 13.18 5.37
N ASP A 226 -22.72 11.85 5.39
CA ASP A 226 -23.65 10.98 4.70
C ASP A 226 -25.03 10.94 5.38
N GLU A 227 -26.10 11.09 4.60
CA GLU A 227 -27.48 11.06 5.12
C GLU A 227 -27.85 9.68 5.72
N GLY A 228 -27.20 8.61 5.26
CA GLY A 228 -27.38 7.24 5.73
C GLY A 228 -26.45 6.84 6.89
N GLN A 229 -25.69 7.79 7.46
CA GLN A 229 -24.74 7.47 8.52
C GLN A 229 -25.42 6.91 9.77
N ILE A 230 -24.74 5.93 10.38
CA ILE A 230 -25.21 5.27 11.60
C ILE A 230 -24.38 5.76 12.79
N ASN A 231 -25.02 6.48 13.72
CA ASN A 231 -24.36 7.13 14.85
C ASN A 231 -23.43 6.19 15.66
N PRO A 232 -23.85 4.97 16.10
CA PRO A 232 -22.94 4.05 16.78
C PRO A 232 -21.68 3.69 15.97
N VAL A 233 -21.82 3.57 14.64
CA VAL A 233 -20.70 3.25 13.73
C VAL A 233 -19.73 4.43 13.65
N LEU A 234 -20.24 5.65 13.49
CA LEU A 234 -19.39 6.86 13.44
C LEU A 234 -18.69 7.11 14.78
N GLU A 235 -19.38 6.97 15.91
CA GLU A 235 -18.79 7.15 17.24
C GLU A 235 -17.68 6.11 17.46
N LEU A 236 -17.92 4.84 17.10
CA LEU A 236 -16.92 3.78 17.21
C LEU A 236 -15.70 4.10 16.35
N ALA A 237 -15.89 4.55 15.11
CA ALA A 237 -14.78 4.86 14.20
C ALA A 237 -13.89 5.97 14.75
N LYS A 238 -14.48 7.01 15.33
CA LYS A 238 -13.71 8.10 15.93
C LYS A 238 -12.92 7.65 17.16
N LEU A 239 -13.56 6.92 18.07
CA LEU A 239 -12.90 6.46 19.30
C LEU A 239 -11.82 5.41 19.00
N ASP A 240 -12.08 4.47 18.10
CA ASP A 240 -11.15 3.43 17.69
C ASP A 240 -9.91 4.03 17.00
N PHE A 241 -10.12 4.95 16.05
CA PHE A 241 -9.03 5.64 15.38
C PHE A 241 -8.16 6.43 16.37
N HIS A 242 -8.77 7.13 17.33
CA HIS A 242 -8.04 7.85 18.37
C HIS A 242 -7.16 6.93 19.22
N MET A 243 -7.69 5.77 19.64
CA MET A 243 -6.93 4.80 20.43
C MET A 243 -5.74 4.25 19.66
N LEU A 244 -5.96 3.82 18.41
CA LEU A 244 -4.88 3.31 17.56
C LEU A 244 -3.85 4.38 17.21
N GLN A 245 -4.29 5.62 16.97
CA GLN A 245 -3.38 6.73 16.75
C GLN A 245 -2.48 6.97 17.97
N SER A 246 -3.01 6.84 19.19
CA SER A 246 -2.21 6.95 20.42
C SER A 246 -1.15 5.85 20.50
N ILE A 247 -1.52 4.60 20.18
CA ILE A 247 -0.60 3.45 20.16
C ILE A 247 0.51 3.67 19.12
N HIS A 248 0.16 4.01 17.87
CA HIS A 248 1.16 4.27 16.84
C HIS A 248 2.09 5.44 17.21
N ARG A 249 1.61 6.43 17.97
CA ARG A 249 2.44 7.52 18.48
C ARG A 249 3.42 7.09 19.57
N GLU A 250 3.07 6.11 20.37
CA GLU A 250 3.99 5.49 21.34
C GLU A 250 5.04 4.63 20.63
N GLU A 251 4.63 3.85 19.63
CA GLU A 251 5.52 3.05 18.80
C GLU A 251 6.54 3.92 18.05
N ILE A 252 6.09 4.96 17.33
CA ILE A 252 7.00 5.84 16.57
C ILE A 252 7.93 6.61 17.51
N ARG A 253 7.49 6.96 18.72
CA ARG A 253 8.35 7.59 19.73
C ARG A 253 9.45 6.64 20.18
N SER A 254 9.10 5.39 20.49
CA SER A 254 10.06 4.36 20.85
C SER A 254 11.07 4.11 19.72
N ILE A 255 10.61 3.99 18.48
CA ILE A 255 11.46 3.84 17.28
C ILE A 255 12.36 5.06 17.10
N SER A 256 11.86 6.28 17.30
CA SER A 256 12.64 7.52 17.16
C SER A 256 13.75 7.64 18.21
N MET A 257 13.57 7.03 19.38
CA MET A 257 14.57 6.99 20.45
C MET A 257 15.63 5.90 20.27
N TRP A 258 15.42 4.94 19.35
CA TRP A 258 16.30 3.77 19.15
C TRP A 258 17.74 4.15 18.72
N ASP A 259 17.93 5.25 17.99
CA ASP A 259 19.18 5.50 17.24
C ASP A 259 20.07 6.66 17.77
N ILE A 260 19.67 7.36 18.84
CA ILE A 260 20.40 8.57 19.29
C ILE A 260 21.71 8.22 20.04
N GLU A 261 21.78 7.08 20.72
CA GLU A 261 22.94 6.74 21.55
C GLU A 261 24.03 5.94 20.82
N ALA A 262 23.66 5.15 19.80
CA ALA A 262 24.59 4.27 19.05
C ALA A 262 25.31 5.00 17.90
N ALA A 263 24.63 5.93 17.21
CA ALA A 263 25.21 6.67 16.08
C ALA A 263 26.39 7.58 16.47
N ASN A 264 26.47 7.97 17.75
CA ASN A 264 27.49 8.89 18.28
C ASN A 264 28.85 8.24 18.60
N GLN A 265 29.01 6.92 18.42
CA GLN A 265 30.18 6.20 18.96
C GLN A 265 31.15 5.55 17.95
N LEU A 266 31.01 5.65 16.62
CA LEU A 266 31.86 4.87 15.71
C LEU A 266 32.35 5.63 14.46
N GLU A 267 33.66 5.58 14.22
CA GLU A 267 34.39 6.35 13.18
C GLU A 267 34.30 5.75 11.75
N GLU A 268 33.76 4.54 11.55
CA GLU A 268 33.62 3.90 10.23
C GLU A 268 32.17 3.48 9.91
N VAL A 269 31.53 4.19 8.99
CA VAL A 269 30.10 4.04 8.59
C VAL A 269 29.69 2.59 8.24
N SER A 270 30.55 1.82 7.56
CA SER A 270 30.23 0.43 7.17
C SER A 270 30.24 -0.54 8.36
N LYS A 271 31.14 -0.35 9.33
CA LYS A 271 31.16 -1.15 10.57
C LYS A 271 29.97 -0.81 11.46
N LEU A 272 29.61 0.48 11.52
CA LEU A 272 28.41 0.96 12.23
C LEU A 272 27.13 0.32 11.68
N TYR A 273 26.92 0.38 10.36
CA TYR A 273 25.75 -0.24 9.72
C TYR A 273 25.65 -1.74 10.00
N PHE A 274 26.76 -2.47 9.85
CA PHE A 274 26.78 -3.91 10.12
C PHE A 274 26.50 -4.24 11.59
N LEU A 275 27.08 -3.48 12.53
CA LEU A 275 26.88 -3.71 13.97
C LEU A 275 25.45 -3.42 14.39
N ASN A 276 24.85 -2.33 13.91
CA ASN A 276 23.45 -2.02 14.20
C ASN A 276 22.52 -3.11 13.65
N LEU A 277 22.71 -3.51 12.39
CA LEU A 277 21.93 -4.61 11.80
C LEU A 277 22.08 -5.92 12.58
N TYR A 278 23.31 -6.25 13.01
CA TYR A 278 23.58 -7.43 13.81
C TYR A 278 22.88 -7.38 15.17
N ASN A 279 22.97 -6.25 15.87
CA ASN A 279 22.35 -6.07 17.18
C ASN A 279 20.82 -6.15 17.10
N THR A 280 20.21 -5.48 16.11
CA THR A 280 18.76 -5.57 15.87
C THR A 280 18.31 -7.02 15.64
N PHE A 281 19.04 -7.80 14.85
CA PHE A 281 18.69 -9.20 14.67
C PHE A 281 18.83 -10.03 15.93
N LYS A 282 19.84 -9.74 16.75
CA LYS A 282 20.01 -10.40 18.04
C LYS A 282 18.85 -10.07 18.98
N GLU A 283 18.42 -8.81 19.02
CA GLU A 283 17.24 -8.38 19.80
C GLU A 283 15.99 -9.17 19.36
N PHE A 284 15.75 -9.31 18.06
CA PHE A 284 14.64 -10.15 17.56
C PHE A 284 14.77 -11.62 17.95
N GLU A 285 15.98 -12.20 17.91
CA GLU A 285 16.21 -13.57 18.33
C GLU A 285 15.91 -13.78 19.82
N ASP A 286 16.35 -12.84 20.65
CA ASP A 286 16.18 -12.85 22.10
C ASP A 286 14.68 -12.71 22.46
N GLU A 287 13.95 -11.80 21.81
CA GLU A 287 12.49 -11.64 21.99
C GLU A 287 11.69 -12.89 21.60
N LEU A 288 12.10 -13.59 20.54
CA LEU A 288 11.42 -14.79 20.04
C LEU A 288 11.88 -16.09 20.70
N ALA A 289 12.89 -16.04 21.58
CA ALA A 289 13.52 -17.24 22.15
C ALA A 289 12.59 -18.00 23.09
N GLU A 290 11.80 -17.29 23.90
CA GLU A 290 10.90 -17.92 24.89
C GLU A 290 9.84 -18.82 24.22
N GLU A 291 9.39 -18.44 23.03
CA GLU A 291 8.40 -19.18 22.24
C GLU A 291 9.05 -20.21 21.27
N GLY A 292 10.38 -20.32 21.26
CA GLY A 292 11.11 -21.18 20.34
C GLY A 292 11.06 -20.72 18.88
N ASN A 293 10.75 -19.44 18.64
CA ASN A 293 10.50 -18.85 17.32
C ASN A 293 11.71 -18.10 16.73
N SER A 294 12.88 -18.11 17.40
CA SER A 294 14.08 -17.39 16.92
C SER A 294 14.54 -17.82 15.51
N TYR A 295 14.22 -19.05 15.07
CA TYR A 295 14.51 -19.54 13.71
C TYR A 295 13.90 -18.66 12.61
N ARG A 296 12.84 -17.90 12.90
CA ARG A 296 12.20 -16.97 11.95
C ARG A 296 13.17 -15.88 11.51
N VAL A 297 14.08 -15.46 12.38
CA VAL A 297 15.09 -14.43 12.09
C VAL A 297 16.11 -14.93 11.06
N ASP A 298 16.40 -16.23 11.01
CA ASP A 298 17.31 -16.81 10.01
C ASP A 298 16.76 -16.64 8.58
N TYR A 299 15.44 -16.82 8.39
CA TYR A 299 14.81 -16.57 7.09
C TYR A 299 14.94 -15.10 6.66
N LEU A 300 14.76 -14.17 7.60
CA LEU A 300 14.93 -12.74 7.32
C LEU A 300 16.39 -12.41 6.98
N LYS A 301 17.36 -12.96 7.72
CA LYS A 301 18.79 -12.80 7.42
C LYS A 301 19.14 -13.30 6.02
N GLU A 302 18.65 -14.46 5.61
CA GLU A 302 18.87 -14.99 4.26
C GLU A 302 18.22 -14.13 3.18
N SER A 303 17.01 -13.62 3.42
CA SER A 303 16.33 -12.69 2.52
C SER A 303 17.13 -11.40 2.30
N ILE A 304 17.70 -10.81 3.35
CA ILE A 304 18.58 -9.64 3.24
C ILE A 304 19.87 -9.96 2.47
N LYS A 305 20.48 -11.14 2.69
CA LYS A 305 21.66 -11.56 1.94
C LYS A 305 21.38 -11.69 0.44
N GLU A 306 20.19 -12.19 0.07
CA GLU A 306 19.75 -12.28 -1.32
C GLU A 306 19.59 -10.89 -1.95
N ALA A 307 18.88 -9.98 -1.27
CA ALA A 307 18.74 -8.59 -1.71
C ALA A 307 20.09 -7.89 -1.87
N SER A 308 21.02 -8.08 -0.93
CA SER A 308 22.38 -7.53 -1.01
C SER A 308 23.15 -8.05 -2.24
N ARG A 309 23.01 -9.34 -2.58
CA ARG A 309 23.61 -9.92 -3.79
C ARG A 309 23.00 -9.34 -5.06
N ALA A 310 21.70 -9.08 -5.09
CA ALA A 310 21.03 -8.42 -6.21
C ALA A 310 21.49 -6.96 -6.38
N CYS A 311 21.56 -6.17 -5.29
CA CYS A 311 22.09 -4.80 -5.32
C CYS A 311 23.55 -4.77 -5.81
N MET A 312 24.35 -5.78 -5.45
CA MET A 312 25.72 -5.91 -5.93
C MET A 312 25.78 -6.17 -7.44
N GLU A 313 24.83 -6.93 -8.00
CA GLU A 313 24.77 -7.15 -9.45
C GLU A 313 24.37 -5.87 -10.20
N GLU A 314 23.41 -5.09 -9.69
CA GLU A 314 23.07 -3.78 -10.23
C GLU A 314 24.23 -2.79 -10.18
N ALA A 315 25.01 -2.80 -9.10
CA ALA A 315 26.21 -1.98 -8.99
C ALA A 315 27.23 -2.35 -10.09
N LYS A 316 27.42 -3.64 -10.39
CA LYS A 316 28.26 -4.06 -11.52
C LYS A 316 27.71 -3.60 -12.86
N TRP A 317 26.39 -3.59 -13.05
CA TRP A 317 25.77 -3.07 -14.28
C TRP A 317 26.05 -1.59 -14.45
N ARG A 318 25.84 -0.78 -13.40
CA ARG A 318 26.18 0.64 -13.37
C ARG A 318 27.64 0.87 -13.72
N ASP A 319 28.57 0.20 -13.03
CA ASP A 319 30.01 0.43 -13.19
C ASP A 319 30.52 0.03 -14.59
N LYS A 320 29.82 -0.90 -15.26
CA LYS A 320 30.11 -1.31 -16.65
C LYS A 320 29.34 -0.49 -17.69
N GLY A 321 28.43 0.39 -17.29
CA GLY A 321 27.47 1.03 -18.20
C GLY A 321 26.57 0.03 -18.94
N TYR A 322 26.35 -1.16 -18.35
CA TYR A 322 25.51 -2.18 -18.94
C TYR A 322 24.04 -1.86 -18.68
N VAL A 323 23.27 -1.82 -19.76
CA VAL A 323 21.82 -1.69 -19.72
C VAL A 323 21.24 -3.02 -20.21
N PRO A 324 20.75 -3.89 -19.31
CA PRO A 324 20.18 -5.18 -19.67
C PRO A 324 18.87 -5.05 -20.46
N PRO A 325 18.44 -6.09 -21.20
CA PRO A 325 17.05 -6.25 -21.62
C PRO A 325 16.10 -6.19 -20.42
N LEU A 326 14.87 -5.70 -20.60
CA LEU A 326 13.95 -5.46 -19.47
C LEU A 326 13.65 -6.75 -18.69
N LYS A 327 13.53 -7.89 -19.37
CA LYS A 327 13.31 -9.17 -18.70
C LYS A 327 14.48 -9.59 -17.82
N GLU A 328 15.72 -9.35 -18.25
CA GLU A 328 16.91 -9.65 -17.44
C GLU A 328 16.97 -8.70 -16.23
N TYR A 329 16.75 -7.39 -16.46
CA TYR A 329 16.66 -6.39 -15.40
C TYR A 329 15.71 -6.83 -14.28
N LEU A 330 14.46 -7.17 -14.63
CA LEU A 330 13.44 -7.52 -13.65
C LEU A 330 13.77 -8.78 -12.84
N THR A 331 14.59 -9.71 -13.34
CA THR A 331 15.01 -10.89 -12.55
C THR A 331 15.92 -10.55 -11.37
N VAL A 332 16.67 -9.45 -11.47
CA VAL A 332 17.55 -8.96 -10.40
C VAL A 332 16.84 -7.89 -9.59
N SER A 333 16.21 -6.93 -10.29
CA SER A 333 15.75 -5.71 -9.64
C SER A 333 14.44 -5.86 -8.86
N THR A 334 13.69 -6.92 -9.10
CA THR A 334 12.57 -7.31 -8.21
C THR A 334 13.06 -7.93 -6.89
N ILE A 335 14.30 -8.40 -6.83
CA ILE A 335 14.94 -8.87 -5.59
C ILE A 335 15.58 -7.68 -4.86
N SER A 336 16.29 -6.80 -5.58
CA SER A 336 16.96 -5.62 -5.01
C SER A 336 15.98 -4.57 -4.45
N CYS A 337 14.72 -4.56 -4.92
CA CYS A 337 13.70 -3.67 -4.35
C CYS A 337 13.26 -4.07 -2.93
N CYS A 338 13.71 -5.21 -2.40
CA CYS A 338 13.46 -5.64 -1.02
C CYS A 338 11.99 -5.91 -0.66
N PHE A 339 11.07 -6.06 -1.62
CA PHE A 339 9.68 -6.40 -1.31
C PHE A 339 9.58 -7.71 -0.51
N ALA A 340 10.27 -8.77 -0.96
CA ALA A 340 10.30 -10.05 -0.27
C ALA A 340 10.93 -9.96 1.14
N VAL A 341 11.89 -9.04 1.34
CA VAL A 341 12.46 -8.75 2.67
C VAL A 341 11.40 -8.13 3.57
N LEU A 342 10.64 -7.14 3.08
CA LEU A 342 9.55 -6.51 3.84
C LEU A 342 8.44 -7.51 4.20
N SER A 343 8.06 -8.39 3.27
CA SER A 343 7.11 -9.46 3.54
C SER A 343 7.65 -10.43 4.60
N CYS A 344 8.91 -10.86 4.48
CA CYS A 344 9.54 -11.75 5.46
C CYS A 344 9.61 -11.10 6.84
N ALA A 345 10.01 -9.82 6.91
CA ALA A 345 10.07 -9.06 8.16
C ALA A 345 8.70 -8.94 8.82
N SER A 346 7.63 -8.75 8.03
CA SER A 346 6.28 -8.70 8.57
C SER A 346 5.85 -10.00 9.26
N PHE A 347 6.39 -11.16 8.87
CA PHE A 347 6.04 -12.45 9.46
C PHE A 347 6.81 -12.74 10.76
N VAL A 348 7.96 -12.10 10.99
CA VAL A 348 8.86 -12.43 12.12
C VAL A 348 8.15 -12.30 13.47
N GLY A 349 7.46 -11.18 13.69
CA GLY A 349 6.72 -10.89 14.92
C GLY A 349 5.25 -11.31 14.90
N MET A 350 4.78 -12.01 13.86
CA MET A 350 3.40 -12.52 13.82
C MET A 350 3.26 -13.76 14.71
N GLY A 351 2.05 -13.98 15.24
CA GLY A 351 1.76 -15.06 16.19
C GLY A 351 1.94 -16.48 15.63
N GLU A 352 1.17 -17.44 16.16
CA GLU A 352 1.35 -18.87 15.85
C GLU A 352 1.18 -19.22 14.36
N GLU A 353 0.45 -18.40 13.60
CA GLU A 353 0.21 -18.62 12.17
C GLU A 353 1.47 -18.44 11.29
N ALA A 354 2.49 -17.71 11.77
CA ALA A 354 3.78 -17.56 11.08
C ALA A 354 4.66 -18.80 11.30
N THR A 355 4.23 -19.93 10.76
CA THR A 355 4.93 -21.21 10.87
C THR A 355 6.13 -21.29 9.95
N LYS A 356 6.98 -22.30 10.15
CA LYS A 356 8.10 -22.58 9.25
C LYS A 356 7.65 -22.77 7.80
N GLU A 357 6.53 -23.45 7.57
CA GLU A 357 5.94 -23.65 6.24
C GLU A 357 5.55 -22.32 5.58
N ALA A 358 5.10 -21.33 6.36
CA ALA A 358 4.81 -19.99 5.85
C ALA A 358 6.08 -19.26 5.37
N PHE A 359 7.18 -19.38 6.11
CA PHE A 359 8.48 -18.82 5.69
C PHE A 359 9.06 -19.55 4.48
N GLU A 360 8.98 -20.89 4.43
CA GLU A 360 9.39 -21.68 3.26
C GLU A 360 8.55 -21.34 2.03
N TRP A 361 7.23 -21.17 2.20
CA TRP A 361 6.34 -20.71 1.15
C TRP A 361 6.74 -19.31 0.66
N LEU A 362 6.95 -18.34 1.55
CA LEU A 362 7.33 -16.97 1.17
C LEU A 362 8.68 -16.93 0.44
N THR A 363 9.68 -17.62 0.97
CA THR A 363 11.04 -17.65 0.40
C THR A 363 11.15 -18.46 -0.90
N SER A 364 10.17 -19.30 -1.21
CA SER A 364 10.04 -19.93 -2.54
C SER A 364 9.67 -18.92 -3.65
N LEU A 365 9.40 -17.67 -3.29
CA LEU A 365 8.97 -16.59 -4.18
C LEU A 365 7.74 -17.00 -5.00
N PRO A 366 6.59 -17.24 -4.32
CA PRO A 366 5.35 -17.61 -4.97
C PRO A 366 4.87 -16.46 -5.86
N ARG A 367 3.94 -16.76 -6.77
CA ARG A 367 3.50 -15.79 -7.78
C ARG A 367 2.97 -14.48 -7.19
N ILE A 368 2.33 -14.53 -6.03
CA ILE A 368 1.91 -13.35 -5.28
C ILE A 368 3.08 -12.42 -4.93
N ILE A 369 4.19 -12.97 -4.38
CA ILE A 369 5.39 -12.20 -4.02
C ILE A 369 6.07 -11.65 -5.28
N LYS A 370 6.12 -12.44 -6.35
CA LYS A 370 6.69 -11.99 -7.64
C LYS A 370 5.89 -10.82 -8.21
N ALA A 371 4.56 -10.93 -8.27
CA ALA A 371 3.70 -9.88 -8.79
C ALA A 371 3.81 -8.59 -7.98
N THR A 372 3.79 -8.67 -6.65
CA THR A 372 3.95 -7.48 -5.81
C THR A 372 5.36 -6.87 -5.87
N SER A 373 6.40 -7.69 -6.04
CA SER A 373 7.77 -7.21 -6.26
C SER A 373 7.90 -6.48 -7.60
N SER A 374 7.25 -6.99 -8.67
CA SER A 374 7.13 -6.31 -9.96
C SER A 374 6.40 -4.98 -9.83
N ILE A 375 5.23 -4.96 -9.16
CA ILE A 375 4.46 -3.72 -8.91
C ILE A 375 5.35 -2.69 -8.22
N PHE A 376 6.08 -3.08 -7.17
CA PHE A 376 6.98 -2.18 -6.47
C PHE A 376 8.11 -1.66 -7.37
N ARG A 377 8.88 -2.56 -7.98
CA ARG A 377 10.02 -2.17 -8.80
C ARG A 377 9.60 -1.21 -9.91
N LEU A 378 8.53 -1.54 -10.63
CA LEU A 378 8.05 -0.73 -11.75
C LEU A 378 7.51 0.63 -11.29
N LEU A 379 6.75 0.69 -10.19
CA LEU A 379 6.27 1.97 -9.66
C LEU A 379 7.45 2.84 -9.21
N ASN A 380 8.43 2.26 -8.52
CA ASN A 380 9.62 2.98 -8.08
C ASN A 380 10.40 3.50 -9.29
N ASP A 381 10.70 2.65 -10.29
CA ASP A 381 11.43 3.04 -11.52
C ASP A 381 10.76 4.18 -12.27
N VAL A 382 9.43 4.13 -12.44
CA VAL A 382 8.70 5.18 -13.15
C VAL A 382 8.73 6.49 -12.36
N ALA A 383 8.55 6.41 -11.05
CA ALA A 383 8.43 7.58 -10.17
C ALA A 383 9.78 8.27 -9.87
N SER A 384 10.88 7.51 -9.83
CA SER A 384 12.22 8.00 -9.53
C SER A 384 13.06 8.28 -10.78
N ASN A 385 12.56 7.93 -11.97
CA ASN A 385 13.31 7.97 -13.24
C ASN A 385 14.12 9.26 -13.44
N GLU A 386 13.47 10.42 -13.35
CA GLU A 386 14.13 11.71 -13.62
C GLU A 386 15.29 11.95 -12.65
N PHE A 387 15.03 11.80 -11.35
CA PHE A 387 16.03 11.97 -10.29
C PHE A 387 17.19 10.97 -10.40
N GLU A 388 16.92 9.70 -10.73
CA GLU A 388 17.94 8.67 -10.85
C GLU A 388 18.88 8.89 -12.04
N GLN A 389 18.37 9.45 -13.14
CA GLN A 389 19.18 9.77 -14.32
C GLN A 389 20.18 10.91 -14.06
N GLU A 390 19.83 11.89 -13.22
CA GLU A 390 20.71 13.03 -12.91
C GLU A 390 21.98 12.63 -12.13
N ARG A 391 21.92 11.53 -11.37
CA ARG A 391 22.98 11.08 -10.46
C ARG A 391 23.80 9.89 -10.96
N ASN A 392 23.71 9.54 -12.25
CA ASN A 392 24.36 8.36 -12.84
C ASN A 392 24.06 7.05 -12.07
N HIS A 393 22.79 6.84 -11.71
CA HIS A 393 22.34 5.60 -11.08
C HIS A 393 22.39 4.40 -12.05
N VAL A 394 22.13 3.18 -11.57
CA VAL A 394 21.89 2.03 -12.47
C VAL A 394 20.69 2.34 -13.37
N SER A 395 20.71 1.84 -14.61
CA SER A 395 19.58 2.00 -15.54
C SER A 395 18.32 1.35 -14.96
N SER A 396 17.22 2.10 -14.93
CA SER A 396 15.92 1.62 -14.44
C SER A 396 15.19 0.80 -15.51
N ALA A 397 14.03 0.22 -15.16
CA ALA A 397 13.13 -0.39 -16.15
C ALA A 397 12.80 0.57 -17.32
N VAL A 398 12.73 1.88 -17.08
CA VAL A 398 12.46 2.89 -18.12
C VAL A 398 13.60 2.89 -19.14
N GLN A 399 14.86 2.96 -18.70
CA GLN A 399 16.02 2.92 -19.60
C GLN A 399 16.15 1.58 -20.32
N CYS A 400 15.86 0.46 -19.63
CA CYS A 400 15.88 -0.86 -20.24
C CYS A 400 14.85 -0.95 -21.37
N TYR A 401 13.61 -0.48 -21.15
CA TYR A 401 12.55 -0.46 -22.16
C TYR A 401 12.90 0.45 -23.35
N ILE A 402 13.42 1.65 -23.10
CA ILE A 402 13.83 2.59 -24.16
C ILE A 402 14.92 1.96 -25.02
N LYS A 403 15.93 1.33 -24.40
CA LYS A 403 17.03 0.70 -25.14
C LYS A 403 16.55 -0.48 -25.98
N GLU A 404 15.63 -1.29 -25.46
CA GLU A 404 15.13 -2.49 -26.13
C GLU A 404 14.19 -2.16 -27.30
N HIS A 405 13.34 -1.14 -27.15
CA HIS A 405 12.25 -0.85 -28.09
C HIS A 405 12.39 0.47 -28.86
N GLY A 406 13.39 1.31 -28.55
CA GLY A 406 13.55 2.64 -29.15
C GLY A 406 12.40 3.61 -28.81
N ALA A 407 11.74 3.41 -27.66
CA ALA A 407 10.60 4.22 -27.22
C ALA A 407 11.03 5.59 -26.67
N SER A 408 10.08 6.53 -26.58
CA SER A 408 10.26 7.75 -25.77
C SER A 408 10.16 7.44 -24.27
N VAL A 409 10.65 8.33 -23.41
CA VAL A 409 10.49 8.20 -21.94
C VAL A 409 9.01 8.06 -21.56
N GLN A 410 8.16 8.94 -22.10
CA GLN A 410 6.71 8.86 -21.85
C GLN A 410 6.13 7.53 -22.32
N GLY A 411 6.48 7.07 -23.54
CA GLY A 411 5.98 5.80 -24.07
C GLY A 411 6.45 4.59 -23.27
N ALA A 412 7.68 4.63 -22.73
CA ALA A 412 8.18 3.62 -21.81
C ALA A 412 7.40 3.64 -20.49
N CYS A 413 7.22 4.80 -19.85
CA CYS A 413 6.45 4.92 -18.61
C CYS A 413 5.00 4.43 -18.79
N GLU A 414 4.32 4.82 -19.87
CA GLU A 414 2.96 4.34 -20.18
C GLU A 414 2.89 2.81 -20.30
N LYS A 415 3.92 2.18 -20.90
CA LYS A 415 3.99 0.73 -21.03
C LYS A 415 4.27 0.03 -19.71
N LEU A 416 5.18 0.55 -18.89
CA LEU A 416 5.46 0.00 -17.56
C LEU A 416 4.26 0.16 -16.61
N LEU A 417 3.51 1.26 -16.69
CA LEU A 417 2.25 1.43 -15.98
C LEU A 417 1.20 0.41 -16.42
N GLY A 418 1.14 0.08 -17.72
CA GLY A 418 0.31 -1.03 -18.22
C GLY A 418 0.71 -2.38 -17.62
N MET A 419 2.01 -2.66 -17.50
CA MET A 419 2.51 -3.88 -16.86
C MET A 419 2.13 -3.94 -15.37
N ILE A 420 2.13 -2.82 -14.65
CA ILE A 420 1.67 -2.76 -13.26
C ILE A 420 0.20 -3.16 -13.14
N GLU A 421 -0.66 -2.72 -14.07
CA GLU A 421 -2.07 -3.13 -14.10
C GLU A 421 -2.24 -4.63 -14.35
N GLU A 422 -1.42 -5.23 -15.21
CA GLU A 422 -1.39 -6.69 -15.43
C GLU A 422 -0.95 -7.45 -14.17
N GLU A 423 0.08 -6.96 -13.47
CA GLU A 423 0.56 -7.58 -12.22
C GLU A 423 -0.49 -7.49 -11.09
N TRP A 424 -1.28 -6.41 -11.04
CA TRP A 424 -2.44 -6.33 -10.13
C TRP A 424 -3.51 -7.38 -10.47
N LYS A 425 -3.78 -7.63 -11.76
CA LYS A 425 -4.70 -8.70 -12.18
C LYS A 425 -4.18 -10.09 -11.80
N ILE A 426 -2.87 -10.29 -11.88
CA ILE A 426 -2.21 -11.52 -11.40
C ILE A 426 -2.39 -11.64 -9.89
N LEU A 427 -2.09 -10.60 -9.13
CA LEU A 427 -2.28 -10.56 -7.67
C LEU A 427 -3.73 -10.90 -7.28
N ASN A 428 -4.71 -10.26 -7.92
CA ASN A 428 -6.13 -10.54 -7.70
C ASN A 428 -6.45 -12.02 -7.93
N ASN A 429 -5.93 -12.61 -9.01
CA ASN A 429 -6.15 -14.03 -9.31
C ASN A 429 -5.52 -14.95 -8.27
N GLU A 430 -4.29 -14.66 -7.85
CA GLU A 430 -3.64 -15.45 -6.80
C GLU A 430 -4.43 -15.36 -5.48
N CYS A 431 -4.93 -14.17 -5.11
CA CYS A 431 -5.76 -14.00 -3.90
C CYS A 431 -7.07 -14.78 -3.95
N LEU A 432 -7.73 -14.89 -5.11
CA LEU A 432 -8.97 -15.67 -5.27
C LEU A 432 -8.74 -17.18 -5.19
N ASN A 433 -7.55 -17.65 -5.56
CA ASN A 433 -7.20 -19.06 -5.58
C ASN A 433 -6.34 -19.47 -4.37
N MET A 434 -6.05 -18.55 -3.44
CA MET A 434 -5.14 -18.78 -2.33
C MET A 434 -5.79 -19.67 -1.26
N THR A 435 -5.38 -20.93 -1.20
CA THR A 435 -5.74 -21.87 -0.12
C THR A 435 -4.55 -22.31 0.71
N ALA A 436 -3.33 -21.95 0.29
CA ALA A 436 -2.10 -22.45 0.91
C ALA A 436 -1.76 -21.75 2.23
N MET A 437 -2.15 -20.48 2.39
CA MET A 437 -1.80 -19.65 3.55
C MET A 437 -3.05 -18.98 4.15
N PRO A 438 -3.08 -18.79 5.48
CA PRO A 438 -4.11 -17.99 6.16
C PRO A 438 -4.22 -16.57 5.60
N LYS A 439 -5.43 -16.00 5.59
CA LYS A 439 -5.69 -14.61 5.15
C LYS A 439 -4.83 -13.60 5.92
N SER A 440 -4.61 -13.83 7.21
CA SER A 440 -3.78 -13.01 8.10
C SER A 440 -2.33 -12.87 7.61
N LEU A 441 -1.74 -13.89 6.99
CA LEU A 441 -0.40 -13.84 6.41
C LEU A 441 -0.37 -13.21 5.01
N ILE A 442 -1.47 -13.30 4.27
CA ILE A 442 -1.60 -12.68 2.94
C ILE A 442 -1.88 -11.18 3.03
N MET A 443 -2.61 -10.74 4.06
CA MET A 443 -3.03 -9.34 4.20
C MET A 443 -1.85 -8.36 4.34
N PRO A 444 -0.77 -8.63 5.09
CA PRO A 444 0.45 -7.81 5.12
C PRO A 444 1.08 -7.63 3.74
N ILE A 445 1.10 -8.68 2.90
CA ILE A 445 1.64 -8.62 1.54
C ILE A 445 0.83 -7.64 0.68
N ILE A 446 -0.51 -7.75 0.71
CA ILE A 446 -1.41 -6.85 -0.02
C ILE A 446 -1.29 -5.41 0.53
N ASN A 447 -1.23 -5.25 1.85
CA ASN A 447 -1.08 -3.94 2.48
C ASN A 447 0.25 -3.28 2.14
N ASN A 448 1.35 -4.03 2.03
CA ASN A 448 2.61 -3.51 1.54
C ASN A 448 2.48 -3.01 0.09
N ALA A 449 1.82 -3.76 -0.80
CA ALA A 449 1.57 -3.31 -2.17
C ALA A 449 0.74 -2.00 -2.22
N ARG A 450 -0.28 -1.86 -1.34
CA ARG A 450 -1.07 -0.63 -1.18
C ARG A 450 -0.25 0.55 -0.66
N THR A 451 0.66 0.30 0.28
CA THR A 451 1.59 1.31 0.80
C THR A 451 2.56 1.77 -0.29
N ILE A 452 3.02 0.86 -1.14
CA ILE A 452 3.88 1.19 -2.29
C ILE A 452 3.17 2.03 -3.34
N GLU A 453 1.92 1.70 -3.70
CA GLU A 453 1.07 2.57 -4.52
C GLU A 453 0.95 3.96 -3.90
N THR A 454 0.69 4.02 -2.59
CA THR A 454 0.63 5.28 -1.86
C THR A 454 1.94 6.07 -2.03
N MET A 455 3.10 5.43 -1.85
CA MET A 455 4.41 6.08 -1.91
C MET A 455 4.81 6.55 -3.32
N TYR A 456 4.52 5.78 -4.37
CA TYR A 456 5.17 5.94 -5.69
C TYR A 456 4.21 6.23 -6.85
N ARG A 457 2.89 6.13 -6.69
CA ARG A 457 1.93 6.25 -7.81
C ARG A 457 2.00 7.58 -8.58
N LYS A 458 2.34 8.68 -7.92
CA LYS A 458 2.43 10.03 -8.53
C LYS A 458 3.87 10.54 -8.63
N SER A 459 4.70 10.20 -7.65
CA SER A 459 6.08 10.68 -7.50
C SER A 459 6.78 9.83 -6.45
N ASP A 460 8.12 9.86 -6.39
CA ASP A 460 8.89 9.27 -5.30
C ASP A 460 8.70 10.07 -4.00
N SER A 461 7.64 9.73 -3.26
CA SER A 461 7.29 10.38 -2.00
C SER A 461 8.03 9.77 -0.80
N TYR A 462 8.83 8.71 -1.01
CA TYR A 462 9.67 8.14 0.04
C TYR A 462 10.96 8.95 0.14
N THR A 463 11.66 9.15 -0.98
CA THR A 463 12.88 9.95 -1.04
C THR A 463 12.58 11.43 -0.83
N HIS A 464 11.52 11.95 -1.46
CA HIS A 464 11.11 13.36 -1.38
C HIS A 464 9.91 13.52 -0.43
N ALA A 465 10.10 13.14 0.83
CA ALA A 465 9.01 13.04 1.81
C ALA A 465 8.40 14.39 2.24
N SER A 466 9.01 15.52 1.87
CA SER A 466 8.64 16.86 2.34
C SER A 466 7.26 17.38 1.91
N THR A 467 6.62 16.73 0.94
CA THR A 467 5.30 17.10 0.41
C THR A 467 4.23 16.07 0.78
N THR A 468 3.84 15.20 -0.15
CA THR A 468 2.68 14.30 -0.02
C THR A 468 2.83 13.32 1.14
N MET A 469 4.04 12.79 1.40
CA MET A 469 4.24 11.88 2.53
C MET A 469 4.14 12.60 3.87
N LYS A 470 4.69 13.82 3.97
CA LYS A 470 4.53 14.67 5.16
C LYS A 470 3.05 14.93 5.47
N ASP A 471 2.25 15.27 4.46
CA ASP A 471 0.82 15.54 4.65
C ASP A 471 0.08 14.28 5.16
N ARG A 472 0.40 13.11 4.61
CA ARG A 472 -0.20 11.83 5.05
C ARG A 472 0.22 11.44 6.46
N ILE A 473 1.50 11.58 6.81
CA ILE A 473 1.96 11.34 8.18
C ILE A 473 1.33 12.36 9.14
N THR A 474 1.16 13.61 8.72
CA THR A 474 0.45 14.64 9.50
C THR A 474 -0.99 14.19 9.81
N LEU A 475 -1.73 13.77 8.79
CA LEU A 475 -3.10 13.27 8.93
C LEU A 475 -3.21 12.07 9.88
N LEU A 476 -2.23 11.17 9.86
CA LEU A 476 -2.29 9.92 10.63
C LEU A 476 -1.72 10.03 12.04
N LEU A 477 -0.66 10.81 12.26
CA LEU A 477 0.13 10.79 13.50
C LEU A 477 0.26 12.14 14.20
N VAL A 478 -0.20 13.24 13.59
CA VAL A 478 -0.09 14.59 14.16
C VAL A 478 -1.46 15.18 14.45
N GLU A 479 -2.37 15.12 13.49
CA GLU A 479 -3.70 15.69 13.60
C GLU A 479 -4.63 14.75 14.37
N PRO A 480 -5.14 15.15 15.54
CA PRO A 480 -6.11 14.34 16.26
C PRO A 480 -7.42 14.28 15.49
N ILE A 481 -8.17 13.20 15.72
CA ILE A 481 -9.54 13.12 15.24
C ILE A 481 -10.44 14.12 15.99
N SER A 482 -11.36 14.75 15.27
CA SER A 482 -12.32 15.69 15.86
C SER A 482 -13.52 14.96 16.44
N PHE A 483 -13.68 15.04 17.76
CA PHE A 483 -14.84 14.52 18.48
C PHE A 483 -16.05 15.45 18.45
#